data_AF-A0AAP3HBS1-F1
#
_entry.id   AF-A0AAP3HBS1-F1
#
_cell.length_a   1.000
_cell.length_b   1.000
_cell.length_c   1.000
_cell.angle_alpha   90.00
_cell.angle_beta   90.00
_cell.angle_gamma   90.00
#
_symmetry.space_group_name_H-M   'P 1'
#
loop_
_entity.id
_entity.type
_entity.pdbx_description
1 polymer ?
#
loop_
_entity_poly.entity_id
_entity_poly.type
_entity_poly.pdbx_seq_one_letter_code
_entity_poly.pdbx_strand_id
1 'polypeptide(L)'
;AVDFSDIEALEKRLQEAQPKLLTQLLEQTSKDVAKLVKIPEKLTFTIIKSMTSKIKEQMDILELVRNERIKQHGGSTEPLDMSDLDKLKGELQTLNQYLVDDLLEDIKDSLSNIKDIATFEEESKYIEKCLDHLTGLEQTLDGSEKAIKQKEDISTYRKTLKDKQEKAYPEMVQLQYKSEGLIMQLRDLCNIHQGNVAEITKTRLQQLENQNSGGGLLGGLWTVTNTLGLTTDTVNVEKMQIRMKEQVLRGFKTGLNNDKQNVDQIISFLAKKKPSELEEGLGISKENATELHGLLQQLDSKTASIDKLQENARLIDEISTKIGREPIKHDHVITMVEEENDDIRYGF
;
A
#
# COMPACT_ATOMS: atom_id res chain seq x y z
N ALA A 1 63.85 48.78 12.33
CA ALA A 1 62.58 48.73 11.59
C ALA A 1 62.36 47.29 11.17
N VAL A 2 61.16 46.75 11.37
CA VAL A 2 60.80 45.42 10.86
C VAL A 2 60.48 45.57 9.38
N ASP A 3 61.07 44.72 8.54
CA ASP A 3 60.85 44.71 7.09
C ASP A 3 59.65 43.82 6.77
N PHE A 4 58.61 44.42 6.19
CA PHE A 4 57.37 43.76 5.80
C PHE A 4 57.24 43.61 4.28
N SER A 5 58.29 43.92 3.51
CA SER A 5 58.25 43.91 2.04
C SER A 5 57.88 42.54 1.45
N ASP A 6 58.31 41.44 2.09
CA ASP A 6 57.92 40.08 1.69
C ASP A 6 56.43 39.80 1.94
N ILE A 7 55.85 40.36 3.00
CA ILE A 7 54.41 40.23 3.30
C ILE A 7 53.60 41.05 2.30
N GLU A 8 53.98 42.30 2.03
CA GLU A 8 53.33 43.13 1.00
C GLU A 8 53.42 42.50 -0.40
N ALA A 9 54.56 41.88 -0.73
CA ALA A 9 54.74 41.18 -2.01
C ALA A 9 53.84 39.93 -2.11
N LEU A 10 53.68 39.19 -1.01
CA LEU A 10 52.76 38.05 -0.94
C LEU A 10 51.29 38.48 -1.02
N GLU A 11 50.91 39.53 -0.29
CA GLU A 11 49.55 40.10 -0.36
C GLU A 11 49.22 40.59 -1.77
N LYS A 12 50.16 41.25 -2.45
CA LYS A 12 49.99 41.70 -3.82
C LYS A 12 49.84 40.54 -4.81
N ARG A 13 50.67 39.50 -4.69
CA ARG A 13 50.54 38.29 -5.53
C ARG A 13 49.22 37.56 -5.29
N LEU A 14 48.74 37.54 -4.04
CA LEU A 14 47.45 36.96 -3.69
C LEU A 14 46.29 37.77 -4.31
N GLN A 15 46.34 39.10 -4.21
CA GLN A 15 45.37 40.01 -4.85
C GLN A 15 45.35 39.86 -6.38
N GLU A 16 46.50 39.64 -7.03
CA GLU A 16 46.57 39.44 -8.49
C GLU A 16 46.09 38.04 -8.93
N ALA A 17 46.21 37.03 -8.07
CA ALA A 17 45.83 35.65 -8.37
C ALA A 17 44.34 35.36 -8.12
N GLN A 18 43.76 35.96 -7.07
CA GLN A 18 42.37 35.74 -6.65
C GLN A 18 41.33 35.94 -7.78
N PRO A 19 41.36 37.05 -8.56
CA PRO A 19 40.39 37.27 -9.65
C PRO A 19 40.44 36.19 -10.73
N LYS A 20 41.64 35.67 -11.04
CA LYS A 20 41.83 34.60 -12.03
C LYS A 20 41.24 33.27 -11.51
N LEU A 21 41.44 32.97 -10.24
CA LEU A 21 40.89 31.77 -9.60
C LEU A 21 39.35 31.79 -9.56
N LEU A 22 38.74 32.94 -9.23
CA LEU A 22 37.28 33.09 -9.26
C LEU A 22 36.70 32.92 -10.66
N THR A 23 37.36 33.49 -11.67
CA THR A 23 36.94 33.36 -13.07
C THR A 23 36.98 31.90 -13.52
N GLN A 24 38.05 31.17 -13.19
CA GLN A 24 38.19 29.74 -13.48
C GLN A 24 37.15 28.90 -12.73
N LEU A 25 36.91 29.20 -11.46
CA LEU A 25 35.90 28.51 -10.65
C LEU A 25 34.51 28.67 -11.27
N LEU A 26 34.15 29.90 -11.66
CA LEU A 26 32.86 30.15 -12.30
C LEU A 26 32.72 29.47 -13.66
N GLU A 27 33.78 29.47 -14.48
CA GLU A 27 33.78 28.77 -15.77
C GLU A 27 33.56 27.26 -15.57
N GLN A 28 34.19 26.68 -14.54
CA GLN A 28 34.01 25.27 -14.19
C GLN A 28 32.59 25.00 -13.68
N THR A 29 32.07 25.81 -12.76
CA THR A 29 30.67 25.73 -12.27
C THR A 29 29.68 25.81 -13.42
N SER A 30 29.86 26.74 -14.36
CA SER A 30 29.01 26.85 -15.55
C SER A 30 28.99 25.55 -16.38
N LYS A 31 30.15 24.92 -16.60
CA LYS A 31 30.25 23.62 -17.30
C LYS A 31 29.55 22.50 -16.54
N ASP A 32 29.63 22.50 -15.22
CA ASP A 32 29.05 21.44 -14.39
C ASP A 32 27.53 21.60 -14.24
N VAL A 33 27.03 22.84 -14.10
CA VAL A 33 25.59 23.16 -14.20
C VAL A 33 25.05 22.71 -15.55
N ALA A 34 25.72 23.04 -16.67
CA ALA A 34 25.28 22.65 -18.01
C ALA A 34 25.21 21.13 -18.22
N LYS A 35 26.02 20.34 -17.50
CA LYS A 35 25.90 18.87 -17.49
C LYS A 35 24.76 18.42 -16.59
N LEU A 36 24.58 19.07 -15.44
CA LEU A 36 23.61 18.69 -14.42
C LEU A 36 22.16 18.94 -14.86
N VAL A 37 21.90 20.01 -15.60
CA VAL A 37 20.57 20.33 -16.16
C VAL A 37 20.13 19.39 -17.29
N LYS A 38 21.00 18.46 -17.73
CA LYS A 38 20.60 17.38 -18.63
C LYS A 38 19.87 16.31 -17.83
N ILE A 39 18.55 16.45 -17.77
CA ILE A 39 17.66 15.54 -17.06
C ILE A 39 17.70 14.15 -17.73
N PRO A 40 17.94 13.06 -16.98
CA PRO A 40 17.84 11.69 -17.49
C PRO A 40 16.41 11.34 -17.93
N GLU A 41 16.25 10.45 -18.91
CA GLU A 41 14.92 9.99 -19.38
C GLU A 41 14.08 9.31 -18.29
N LYS A 42 14.74 8.68 -17.31
CA LYS A 42 14.10 8.08 -16.16
C LYS A 42 14.75 8.59 -14.89
N LEU A 43 13.96 9.28 -14.07
CA LEU A 43 14.35 9.61 -12.71
C LEU A 43 14.07 8.41 -11.81
N THR A 44 15.04 8.11 -10.95
CA THR A 44 14.88 7.16 -9.85
C THR A 44 15.28 7.89 -8.58
N PHE A 45 14.76 7.47 -7.43
CA PHE A 45 15.12 8.08 -6.15
C PHE A 45 16.65 8.23 -5.95
N THR A 46 17.44 7.23 -6.36
CA THR A 46 18.91 7.28 -6.29
C THR A 46 19.51 8.37 -7.19
N ILE A 47 18.98 8.52 -8.40
CA ILE A 47 19.39 9.56 -9.35
C ILE A 47 19.04 10.94 -8.78
N ILE A 48 17.80 11.11 -8.32
CA ILE A 48 17.32 12.37 -7.74
C ILE A 48 18.21 12.76 -6.55
N LYS A 49 18.48 11.83 -5.63
CA LYS A 49 19.38 12.07 -4.50
C LYS A 49 20.77 12.53 -4.93
N SER A 50 21.37 11.88 -5.93
CA SER A 50 22.68 12.28 -6.46
C SER A 50 22.65 13.67 -7.10
N MET A 51 21.61 13.98 -7.86
CA MET A 51 21.45 15.28 -8.51
C MET A 51 21.24 16.38 -7.47
N THR A 52 20.41 16.16 -6.45
CA THR A 52 20.21 17.08 -5.32
C THR A 52 21.53 17.45 -4.64
N SER A 53 22.38 16.47 -4.31
CA SER A 53 23.68 16.75 -3.68
C SER A 53 24.57 17.64 -4.56
N LYS A 54 24.58 17.39 -5.87
CA LYS A 54 25.33 18.22 -6.84
C LYS A 54 24.73 19.61 -6.98
N ILE A 55 23.40 19.75 -6.98
CA ILE A 55 22.73 21.06 -7.00
C ILE A 55 23.19 21.89 -5.80
N LYS A 56 23.16 21.31 -4.60
CA LYS A 56 23.61 21.98 -3.37
C LYS A 56 25.06 22.42 -3.46
N GLU A 57 25.96 21.53 -3.88
CA GLU A 57 27.38 21.85 -4.07
C GLU A 57 27.56 23.04 -5.05
N GLN A 58 26.86 23.03 -6.19
CA GLN A 58 26.97 24.15 -7.14
C GLN A 58 26.34 25.44 -6.59
N MET A 59 25.25 25.37 -5.82
CA MET A 59 24.69 26.55 -5.16
C MET A 59 25.67 27.16 -4.13
N ASP A 60 26.32 26.34 -3.31
CA ASP A 60 27.32 26.78 -2.34
C ASP A 60 28.51 27.48 -3.04
N ILE A 61 28.96 26.94 -4.17
CA ILE A 61 30.03 27.57 -4.98
C ILE A 61 29.57 28.91 -5.56
N LEU A 62 28.34 29.00 -6.09
CA LEU A 62 27.81 30.27 -6.62
C LEU A 62 27.71 31.33 -5.51
N GLU A 63 27.32 30.95 -4.29
CA GLU A 63 27.26 31.86 -3.15
C GLU A 63 28.66 32.34 -2.73
N LEU A 64 29.66 31.44 -2.73
CA LEU A 64 31.06 31.81 -2.51
C LEU A 64 31.54 32.84 -3.54
N VAL A 65 31.32 32.59 -4.84
CA VAL A 65 31.73 33.50 -5.93
C VAL A 65 31.02 34.84 -5.82
N ARG A 66 29.71 34.84 -5.51
CA ARG A 66 28.94 36.06 -5.28
C ARG A 66 29.54 36.90 -4.15
N ASN A 67 29.78 36.29 -3.00
CA ASN A 67 30.33 36.98 -1.82
C ASN A 67 31.72 37.56 -2.11
N GLU A 68 32.56 36.85 -2.84
CA GLU A 68 33.89 37.35 -3.19
C GLU A 68 33.85 38.48 -4.21
N ARG A 69 32.94 38.43 -5.20
CA ARG A 69 32.69 39.56 -6.11
C ARG A 69 32.21 40.80 -5.39
N ILE A 70 31.32 40.65 -4.41
CA ILE A 70 30.85 41.77 -3.56
C ILE A 70 32.03 42.40 -2.82
N LYS A 71 32.91 41.59 -2.22
CA LYS A 71 34.11 42.10 -1.54
C LYS A 71 35.07 42.83 -2.50
N GLN A 72 35.28 42.27 -3.69
CA GLN A 72 36.16 42.87 -4.71
C GLN A 72 35.62 44.18 -5.28
N HIS A 73 34.29 44.29 -5.40
CA HIS A 73 33.62 45.52 -5.83
C HIS A 73 33.75 46.64 -4.77
N GLY A 74 33.65 46.28 -3.50
CA GLY A 74 33.98 47.15 -2.38
C GLY A 74 33.15 48.46 -2.37
N GLY A 75 33.84 49.60 -2.41
CA GLY A 75 33.23 50.93 -2.42
C GLY A 75 33.05 51.54 -3.81
N SER A 76 33.16 50.74 -4.88
CA SER A 76 32.96 51.23 -6.24
C SER A 76 31.56 51.83 -6.42
N THR A 77 31.48 52.90 -7.22
CA THR A 77 30.20 53.56 -7.55
C THR A 77 29.52 52.94 -8.78
N GLU A 78 30.22 52.06 -9.50
CA GLU A 78 29.66 51.34 -10.64
C GLU A 78 28.68 50.26 -10.19
N PRO A 79 27.62 49.94 -10.95
CA PRO A 79 26.77 48.78 -10.64
C PRO A 79 27.57 47.47 -10.69
N LEU A 80 27.36 46.61 -9.70
CA LEU A 80 27.95 45.27 -9.68
C LEU A 80 27.14 44.31 -10.57
N ASP A 81 27.77 43.78 -11.61
CA ASP A 81 27.14 42.76 -12.47
C ASP A 81 27.16 41.37 -11.81
N MET A 82 25.97 40.77 -11.73
CA MET A 82 25.70 39.44 -11.16
C MET A 82 24.90 38.56 -12.13
N SER A 83 24.69 39.01 -13.36
CA SER A 83 23.77 38.39 -14.31
C SER A 83 24.12 36.95 -14.67
N ASP A 84 25.41 36.63 -14.76
CA ASP A 84 25.92 35.28 -15.00
C ASP A 84 25.64 34.33 -13.82
N LEU A 85 25.87 34.77 -12.59
CA LEU A 85 25.58 34.03 -11.37
C LEU A 85 24.07 33.84 -11.18
N ASP A 86 23.29 34.88 -11.43
CA ASP A 86 21.82 34.83 -11.32
C ASP A 86 21.22 33.87 -12.36
N LYS A 87 21.79 33.84 -13.57
CA LYS A 87 21.41 32.87 -14.60
C LYS A 87 21.69 31.43 -14.15
N LEU A 88 22.92 31.13 -13.69
CA LEU A 88 23.27 29.78 -13.23
C LEU A 88 22.43 29.35 -12.02
N LYS A 89 22.17 30.28 -11.10
CA LYS A 89 21.27 30.05 -9.97
C LYS A 89 19.85 29.72 -10.44
N GLY A 90 19.33 30.45 -11.43
CA GLY A 90 18.01 30.20 -12.03
C GLY A 90 17.91 28.83 -12.71
N GLU A 91 18.96 28.41 -13.42
CA GLU A 91 19.05 27.07 -14.03
C GLU A 91 19.02 25.96 -12.97
N LEU A 92 19.82 26.11 -11.90
CA LEU A 92 19.82 25.18 -10.76
C LEU A 92 18.47 25.14 -10.03
N GLN A 93 17.83 26.29 -9.82
CA GLN A 93 16.50 26.36 -9.19
C GLN A 93 15.43 25.68 -10.05
N THR A 94 15.47 25.88 -11.37
CA THR A 94 14.54 25.21 -12.29
C THR A 94 14.68 23.69 -12.21
N LEU A 95 15.92 23.19 -12.21
CA LEU A 95 16.18 21.76 -12.05
C LEU A 95 15.73 21.27 -10.66
N ASN A 96 16.01 22.02 -9.61
CA ASN A 96 15.63 21.68 -8.24
C ASN A 96 14.11 21.52 -8.10
N GLN A 97 13.35 22.49 -8.62
CA GLN A 97 11.89 22.46 -8.64
C GLN A 97 11.36 21.27 -9.45
N TYR A 98 12.00 20.93 -10.57
CA TYR A 98 11.62 19.75 -11.36
C TYR A 98 11.79 18.45 -10.59
N LEU A 99 12.92 18.29 -9.86
CA LEU A 99 13.14 17.10 -9.02
C LEU A 99 12.17 17.01 -7.84
N VAL A 100 11.76 18.15 -7.29
CA VAL A 100 10.72 18.21 -6.25
C VAL A 100 9.36 17.81 -6.80
N ASP A 101 8.98 18.28 -7.99
CA ASP A 101 7.71 17.90 -8.63
C ASP A 101 7.64 16.38 -8.87
N ASP A 102 8.71 15.78 -9.39
CA ASP A 102 8.80 14.33 -9.66
C ASP A 102 8.59 13.51 -8.37
N LEU A 103 9.26 13.87 -7.27
CA LEU A 103 9.06 13.21 -5.97
C LEU A 103 7.66 13.44 -5.39
N LEU A 104 7.07 14.61 -5.59
CA LEU A 104 5.72 14.91 -5.12
C LEU A 104 4.66 14.11 -5.89
N GLU A 105 4.85 13.87 -7.18
CA GLU A 105 4.01 13.01 -7.99
C GLU A 105 4.09 11.55 -7.52
N ASP A 106 5.32 11.04 -7.31
CA ASP A 106 5.57 9.73 -6.74
C ASP A 106 4.89 9.53 -5.37
N ILE A 107 5.01 10.50 -4.46
CA ILE A 107 4.36 10.45 -3.15
C ILE A 107 2.84 10.41 -3.28
N LYS A 108 2.27 11.20 -4.18
CA LYS A 108 0.82 11.26 -4.40
C LYS A 108 0.27 9.92 -4.90
N ASP A 109 0.98 9.29 -5.83
CA ASP A 109 0.60 7.99 -6.37
C ASP A 109 0.72 6.90 -5.29
N SER A 110 1.83 6.88 -4.54
CA SER A 110 2.00 5.98 -3.40
C SER A 110 0.90 6.16 -2.34
N LEU A 111 0.55 7.39 -1.96
CA LEU A 111 -0.54 7.67 -1.02
C LEU A 111 -1.90 7.14 -1.50
N SER A 112 -2.11 7.13 -2.82
CA SER A 112 -3.32 6.63 -3.48
C SER A 112 -3.35 5.10 -3.59
N ASN A 113 -2.18 4.47 -3.60
CA ASN A 113 -2.02 3.01 -3.64
C ASN A 113 -2.26 2.34 -2.28
N ILE A 114 -2.10 3.06 -1.17
CA ILE A 114 -2.42 2.57 0.17
C ILE A 114 -3.91 2.22 0.25
N LYS A 115 -4.21 0.91 0.28
CA LYS A 115 -5.59 0.37 0.29
C LYS A 115 -5.78 -0.77 1.30
N ASP A 116 -4.69 -1.31 1.81
CA ASP A 116 -4.64 -2.38 2.81
C ASP A 116 -3.32 -2.30 3.60
N ILE A 117 -3.12 -3.21 4.55
CA ILE A 117 -1.94 -3.25 5.43
C ILE A 117 -0.66 -3.46 4.63
N ALA A 118 -0.66 -4.38 3.66
CA ALA A 118 0.53 -4.71 2.87
C ALA A 118 1.00 -3.50 2.04
N THR A 119 0.07 -2.87 1.31
CA THR A 119 0.35 -1.64 0.56
C THR A 119 0.69 -0.48 1.48
N PHE A 120 0.08 -0.39 2.65
CA PHE A 120 0.46 0.60 3.66
C PHE A 120 1.93 0.46 4.06
N GLU A 121 2.36 -0.74 4.47
CA GLU A 121 3.73 -0.99 4.95
C GLU A 121 4.80 -0.75 3.89
N GLU A 122 4.50 -1.03 2.62
CA GLU A 122 5.41 -0.80 1.50
C GLU A 122 5.46 0.68 1.12
N GLU A 123 4.30 1.28 0.86
CA GLU A 123 4.20 2.65 0.34
C GLU A 123 4.57 3.69 1.42
N SER A 124 4.23 3.46 2.70
CA SER A 124 4.57 4.41 3.78
C SER A 124 6.09 4.59 3.90
N LYS A 125 6.86 3.50 3.83
CA LYS A 125 8.33 3.54 3.89
C LYS A 125 8.91 4.30 2.70
N TYR A 126 8.34 4.11 1.50
CA TYR A 126 8.76 4.85 0.33
C TYR A 126 8.46 6.34 0.45
N ILE A 127 7.24 6.69 0.90
CA ILE A 127 6.81 8.07 1.11
C ILE A 127 7.69 8.77 2.15
N GLU A 128 7.96 8.13 3.30
CA GLU A 128 8.82 8.67 4.35
C GLU A 128 10.21 9.01 3.81
N LYS A 129 10.81 8.04 3.10
CA LYS A 129 12.12 8.24 2.46
C LYS A 129 12.13 9.41 1.48
N CYS A 130 11.04 9.60 0.73
CA CYS A 130 10.88 10.73 -0.19
C CYS A 130 10.69 12.06 0.56
N LEU A 131 9.84 12.10 1.59
CA LEU A 131 9.60 13.29 2.43
C LEU A 131 10.85 13.73 3.20
N ASP A 132 11.65 12.78 3.68
CA ASP A 132 12.94 13.07 4.33
C ASP A 132 13.91 13.74 3.35
N HIS A 133 14.01 13.21 2.13
CA HIS A 133 14.83 13.82 1.08
C HIS A 133 14.30 15.19 0.66
N LEU A 134 12.98 15.34 0.54
CA LEU A 134 12.32 16.61 0.22
C LEU A 134 12.55 17.67 1.30
N THR A 135 12.73 17.30 2.56
CA THR A 135 13.08 18.26 3.63
C THR A 135 14.44 18.92 3.38
N GLY A 136 15.40 18.17 2.82
CA GLY A 136 16.68 18.71 2.40
C GLY A 136 16.57 19.60 1.16
N LEU A 137 15.71 19.22 0.21
CA LEU A 137 15.44 20.02 -1.00
C LEU A 137 14.68 21.31 -0.68
N GLU A 138 13.74 21.28 0.25
CA GLU A 138 12.93 22.42 0.67
C GLU A 138 13.80 23.60 1.13
N GLN A 139 14.92 23.32 1.81
CA GLN A 139 15.89 24.34 2.23
C GLN A 139 16.60 25.02 1.06
N THR A 140 16.66 24.36 -0.10
CA THR A 140 17.32 24.87 -1.31
C THR A 140 16.34 25.58 -2.26
N LEU A 141 15.04 25.48 -2.02
CA LEU A 141 14.01 26.16 -2.81
C LEU A 141 13.98 27.66 -2.52
N ASP A 142 13.91 28.45 -3.59
CA ASP A 142 13.82 29.90 -3.53
C ASP A 142 12.45 30.42 -3.00
N GLY A 143 12.25 31.74 -3.07
CA GLY A 143 11.01 32.40 -2.68
C GLY A 143 9.99 32.53 -3.81
N SER A 144 10.14 31.79 -4.90
CA SER A 144 9.17 31.83 -6.01
C SER A 144 7.81 31.27 -5.59
N GLU A 145 6.75 31.70 -6.28
CA GLU A 145 5.40 31.17 -6.06
C GLU A 145 5.34 29.65 -6.22
N LYS A 146 6.06 29.11 -7.20
CA LYS A 146 6.17 27.66 -7.41
C LYS A 146 6.82 26.96 -6.21
N ALA A 147 7.95 27.48 -5.72
CA ALA A 147 8.63 26.94 -4.55
C ALA A 147 7.75 26.99 -3.29
N ILE A 148 6.99 28.07 -3.08
CA ILE A 148 6.05 28.18 -1.96
C ILE A 148 4.99 27.08 -2.04
N LYS A 149 4.37 26.89 -3.21
CA LYS A 149 3.38 25.83 -3.42
C LYS A 149 3.96 24.44 -3.17
N GLN A 150 5.18 24.17 -3.65
CA GLN A 150 5.85 22.88 -3.40
C GLN A 150 6.05 22.62 -1.90
N LYS A 151 6.42 23.63 -1.11
CA LYS A 151 6.55 23.53 0.35
C LYS A 151 5.21 23.22 1.02
N GLU A 152 4.13 23.84 0.56
CA GLU A 152 2.76 23.54 1.01
C GLU A 152 2.35 22.09 0.68
N ASP A 153 2.67 21.62 -0.52
CA ASP A 153 2.39 20.24 -0.95
C ASP A 153 3.18 19.21 -0.11
N ILE A 154 4.47 19.46 0.15
CA ILE A 154 5.30 18.63 1.06
C ILE A 154 4.63 18.51 2.43
N SER A 155 4.21 19.64 3.02
CA SER A 155 3.54 19.68 4.32
C SER A 155 2.21 18.92 4.29
N THR A 156 1.42 19.10 3.23
CA THR A 156 0.13 18.43 3.03
C THR A 156 0.29 16.92 2.93
N TYR A 157 1.27 16.42 2.18
CA TYR A 157 1.51 14.98 2.05
C TYR A 157 2.06 14.37 3.33
N ARG A 158 2.96 15.06 4.04
CA ARG A 158 3.43 14.64 5.36
C ARG A 158 2.27 14.49 6.34
N LYS A 159 1.37 15.48 6.39
CA LYS A 159 0.17 15.41 7.21
C LYS A 159 -0.74 14.25 6.79
N THR A 160 -0.95 14.07 5.48
CA THR A 160 -1.81 13.01 4.95
C THR A 160 -1.27 11.62 5.31
N LEU A 161 0.04 11.40 5.20
CA LEU A 161 0.68 10.15 5.63
C LEU A 161 0.46 9.92 7.13
N LYS A 162 0.70 10.95 7.95
CA LYS A 162 0.49 10.88 9.40
C LYS A 162 -0.97 10.57 9.76
N ASP A 163 -1.93 11.22 9.11
CA ASP A 163 -3.36 10.93 9.30
C ASP A 163 -3.68 9.47 8.93
N LYS A 164 -3.08 8.92 7.87
CA LYS A 164 -3.23 7.50 7.53
C LYS A 164 -2.58 6.58 8.58
N GLN A 165 -1.39 6.93 9.09
CA GLN A 165 -0.69 6.18 10.16
C GLN A 165 -1.48 6.14 11.46
N GLU A 166 -1.99 7.29 11.90
CA GLU A 166 -2.65 7.41 13.20
C GLU A 166 -4.10 6.94 13.20
N LYS A 167 -4.77 6.97 12.04
CA LYS A 167 -6.21 6.74 11.96
C LYS A 167 -6.58 5.58 11.04
N ALA A 168 -6.09 5.56 9.80
CA ALA A 168 -6.51 4.54 8.84
C ALA A 168 -5.85 3.18 9.11
N TYR A 169 -4.56 3.16 9.46
CA TYR A 169 -3.82 1.92 9.70
C TYR A 169 -4.37 1.08 10.86
N PRO A 170 -4.67 1.64 12.06
CA PRO A 170 -5.31 0.89 13.13
C PRO A 170 -6.65 0.26 12.72
N GLU A 171 -7.46 1.00 11.94
CA GLU A 171 -8.75 0.53 11.43
C GLU A 171 -8.58 -0.59 10.39
N MET A 172 -7.54 -0.54 9.56
CA MET A 172 -7.20 -1.65 8.66
C MET A 172 -6.81 -2.92 9.43
N VAL A 173 -6.00 -2.78 10.48
CA VAL A 173 -5.60 -3.90 11.35
C VAL A 173 -6.82 -4.50 12.04
N GLN A 174 -7.69 -3.65 12.60
CA GLN A 174 -8.92 -4.10 13.22
C GLN A 174 -9.83 -4.83 12.23
N LEU A 175 -9.96 -4.31 11.00
CA LEU A 175 -10.76 -4.93 9.96
C LEU A 175 -10.19 -6.28 9.54
N GLN A 176 -8.86 -6.42 9.43
CA GLN A 176 -8.20 -7.70 9.15
C GLN A 176 -8.52 -8.74 10.22
N TYR A 177 -8.36 -8.37 11.51
CA TYR A 177 -8.66 -9.26 12.63
C TYR A 177 -10.14 -9.70 12.65
N LYS A 178 -11.06 -8.75 12.44
CA LYS A 178 -12.50 -9.07 12.33
C LYS A 178 -12.78 -9.98 11.15
N SER A 179 -12.11 -9.76 10.02
CA SER A 179 -12.24 -10.58 8.82
C SER A 179 -11.74 -12.01 9.05
N GLU A 180 -10.61 -12.19 9.74
CA GLU A 180 -10.10 -13.50 10.18
C GLU A 180 -11.14 -14.23 11.03
N GLY A 181 -11.71 -13.52 11.99
CA GLY A 181 -12.79 -14.00 12.84
C GLY A 181 -14.01 -14.45 12.06
N LEU A 182 -14.48 -13.64 11.12
CA LEU A 182 -15.58 -13.99 10.23
C LEU A 182 -15.25 -15.25 9.43
N ILE A 183 -14.07 -15.34 8.81
CA ILE A 183 -13.66 -16.52 8.03
C ILE A 183 -13.63 -17.78 8.91
N MET A 184 -13.17 -17.70 10.15
CA MET A 184 -13.22 -18.82 11.09
C MET A 184 -14.67 -19.25 11.38
N GLN A 185 -15.58 -18.31 11.61
CA GLN A 185 -16.99 -18.62 11.81
C GLN A 185 -17.63 -19.27 10.58
N LEU A 186 -17.32 -18.77 9.38
CA LEU A 186 -17.80 -19.37 8.12
C LEU A 186 -17.28 -20.80 7.93
N ARG A 187 -16.02 -21.07 8.30
CA ARG A 187 -15.44 -22.41 8.28
C ARG A 187 -16.17 -23.35 9.25
N ASP A 188 -16.46 -22.90 10.46
CA ASP A 188 -17.22 -23.69 11.45
C ASP A 188 -18.63 -24.03 10.92
N LEU A 189 -19.36 -23.02 10.41
CA LEU A 189 -20.69 -23.21 9.81
C LEU A 189 -20.65 -24.21 8.65
N CYS A 190 -19.71 -24.02 7.73
CA CYS A 190 -19.51 -24.94 6.61
C CYS A 190 -19.23 -26.37 7.08
N ASN A 191 -18.40 -26.54 8.12
CA ASN A 191 -18.05 -27.86 8.63
C ASN A 191 -19.23 -28.57 9.27
N ILE A 192 -20.01 -27.85 10.09
CA ILE A 192 -21.22 -28.38 10.74
C ILE A 192 -22.28 -28.72 9.69
N HIS A 193 -22.59 -27.77 8.80
CA HIS A 193 -23.62 -27.95 7.79
C HIS A 193 -23.31 -29.13 6.88
N GLN A 194 -22.10 -29.18 6.32
CA GLN A 194 -21.72 -30.25 5.41
C GLN A 194 -21.55 -31.60 6.10
N GLY A 195 -21.17 -31.62 7.39
CA GLY A 195 -21.21 -32.84 8.20
C GLY A 195 -22.63 -33.42 8.30
N ASN A 196 -23.60 -32.56 8.59
CA ASN A 196 -25.02 -32.96 8.66
C ASN A 196 -25.55 -33.41 7.29
N VAL A 197 -25.22 -32.67 6.22
CA VAL A 197 -25.63 -33.04 4.86
C VAL A 197 -25.04 -34.39 4.43
N ALA A 198 -23.78 -34.68 4.78
CA ALA A 198 -23.15 -35.96 4.47
C ALA A 198 -23.86 -37.14 5.14
N GLU A 199 -24.25 -37.02 6.42
CA GLU A 199 -25.00 -38.06 7.13
C GLU A 199 -26.42 -38.27 6.58
N ILE A 200 -27.13 -37.18 6.27
CA ILE A 200 -28.45 -37.24 5.62
C ILE A 200 -28.33 -37.94 4.26
N THR A 201 -27.32 -37.55 3.49
CA THR A 201 -27.07 -38.08 2.15
C THR A 201 -26.72 -39.56 2.17
N LYS A 202 -25.83 -39.98 3.07
CA LYS A 202 -25.48 -41.38 3.29
C LYS A 202 -26.71 -42.22 3.66
N THR A 203 -27.54 -41.72 4.57
CA THR A 203 -28.79 -42.39 4.96
C THR A 203 -29.73 -42.54 3.77
N ARG A 204 -29.87 -41.49 2.94
CA ARG A 204 -30.73 -41.52 1.75
C ARG A 204 -30.22 -42.47 0.67
N LEU A 205 -28.91 -42.50 0.43
CA LEU A 205 -28.29 -43.43 -0.50
C LEU A 205 -28.52 -44.89 -0.07
N GLN A 206 -28.38 -45.20 1.22
CA GLN A 206 -28.71 -46.53 1.77
C GLN A 206 -30.18 -46.90 1.59
N GLN A 207 -31.12 -45.95 1.79
CA GLN A 207 -32.54 -46.19 1.51
C GLN A 207 -32.79 -46.51 0.02
N LEU A 208 -32.19 -45.75 -0.89
CA LEU A 208 -32.29 -45.97 -2.34
C LEU A 208 -31.62 -47.29 -2.78
N GLU A 209 -30.60 -47.75 -2.07
CA GLU A 209 -29.99 -49.09 -2.27
C GLU A 209 -30.91 -50.21 -1.79
N ASN A 210 -31.51 -50.07 -0.61
CA ASN A 210 -32.47 -51.03 -0.05
C ASN A 210 -33.76 -51.13 -0.87
N GLN A 211 -34.22 -50.01 -1.47
CA GLN A 211 -35.34 -50.00 -2.41
C GLN A 211 -35.04 -50.75 -3.72
N ASN A 212 -33.79 -50.71 -4.19
CA ASN A 212 -33.35 -51.49 -5.36
C ASN A 212 -33.11 -52.98 -5.04
N SER A 213 -32.90 -53.35 -3.77
CA SER A 213 -32.55 -54.71 -3.33
C SER A 213 -33.71 -55.45 -2.61
N GLY A 214 -34.93 -54.91 -2.67
CA GLY A 214 -36.17 -55.47 -2.13
C GLY A 214 -36.66 -56.76 -2.80
N GLY A 215 -35.85 -57.80 -2.83
CA GLY A 215 -36.30 -59.19 -2.91
C GLY A 215 -36.69 -59.69 -1.52
N GLY A 216 -37.88 -59.33 -1.03
CA GLY A 216 -38.35 -59.75 0.30
C GLY A 216 -39.84 -59.53 0.51
N LEU A 217 -40.60 -60.64 0.47
CA LEU A 217 -42.00 -60.90 0.87
C LEU A 217 -43.15 -60.00 0.36
N LEU A 218 -42.91 -58.91 -0.38
CA LEU A 218 -43.95 -58.19 -1.16
C LEU A 218 -43.58 -58.06 -2.66
N GLY A 219 -42.71 -58.95 -3.15
CA GLY A 219 -42.14 -58.94 -4.51
C GLY A 219 -43.11 -59.19 -5.67
N GLY A 220 -44.38 -59.48 -5.40
CA GLY A 220 -45.40 -59.74 -6.43
C GLY A 220 -46.11 -58.49 -6.97
N LEU A 221 -46.08 -57.37 -6.24
CA LEU A 221 -46.78 -56.14 -6.65
C LEU A 221 -45.84 -55.05 -7.19
N TRP A 222 -44.55 -55.09 -6.88
CA TRP A 222 -43.55 -54.12 -7.37
C TRP A 222 -42.85 -54.55 -8.67
N THR A 223 -42.91 -55.82 -9.04
CA THR A 223 -42.35 -56.33 -10.31
C THR A 223 -43.16 -55.88 -11.53
N VAL A 224 -44.43 -55.50 -11.36
CA VAL A 224 -45.31 -55.05 -12.45
C VAL A 224 -45.10 -53.57 -12.81
N THR A 225 -44.55 -52.76 -11.90
CA THR A 225 -44.16 -51.36 -12.19
C THR A 225 -42.72 -51.23 -12.68
N ASN A 226 -41.82 -52.13 -12.29
CA ASN A 226 -40.43 -52.16 -12.80
C ASN A 226 -40.31 -52.67 -14.25
N THR A 227 -41.35 -53.30 -14.82
CA THR A 227 -41.35 -53.77 -16.22
C THR A 227 -41.45 -52.63 -17.25
N LEU A 228 -41.68 -51.38 -16.80
CA LEU A 228 -41.82 -50.21 -17.66
C LEU A 228 -40.60 -49.28 -17.69
N GLY A 229 -39.47 -49.61 -17.04
CA GLY A 229 -38.22 -48.82 -17.07
C GLY A 229 -38.29 -47.44 -16.37
N LEU A 230 -39.47 -46.94 -16.04
CA LEU A 230 -39.71 -45.59 -15.52
C LEU A 230 -39.17 -45.34 -14.09
N THR A 231 -39.07 -46.37 -13.26
CA THR A 231 -38.69 -46.28 -11.83
C THR A 231 -37.20 -46.42 -11.57
N THR A 232 -36.48 -47.18 -12.41
CA THR A 232 -35.02 -47.34 -12.32
C THR A 232 -34.29 -46.05 -12.72
N ASP A 233 -34.84 -45.33 -13.70
CA ASP A 233 -34.33 -44.03 -14.13
C ASP A 233 -34.49 -42.96 -13.05
N THR A 234 -35.61 -42.96 -12.31
CA THR A 234 -35.84 -41.97 -11.24
C THR A 234 -34.89 -42.15 -10.05
N VAL A 235 -34.64 -43.39 -9.61
CA VAL A 235 -33.67 -43.68 -8.53
C VAL A 235 -32.24 -43.34 -8.94
N ASN A 236 -31.85 -43.65 -10.18
CA ASN A 236 -30.51 -43.35 -10.68
C ASN A 236 -30.29 -41.84 -10.88
N VAL A 237 -31.31 -41.11 -11.32
CA VAL A 237 -31.30 -39.64 -11.40
C VAL A 237 -31.16 -39.02 -10.01
N GLU A 238 -31.89 -39.50 -9.00
CA GLU A 238 -31.76 -39.00 -7.62
C GLU A 238 -30.34 -39.25 -7.06
N LYS A 239 -29.78 -40.45 -7.25
CA LYS A 239 -28.39 -40.76 -6.87
C LYS A 239 -27.38 -39.86 -7.57
N MET A 240 -27.58 -39.56 -8.86
CA MET A 240 -26.72 -38.66 -9.62
C MET A 240 -26.80 -37.23 -9.06
N GLN A 241 -28.00 -36.71 -8.83
CA GLN A 241 -28.20 -35.38 -8.25
C GLN A 241 -27.56 -35.25 -6.87
N ILE A 242 -27.72 -36.27 -6.03
CA ILE A 242 -27.06 -36.36 -4.72
C ILE A 242 -25.54 -36.25 -4.86
N ARG A 243 -24.92 -37.05 -5.73
CA ARG A 243 -23.45 -37.05 -5.92
C ARG A 243 -22.95 -35.73 -6.50
N MET A 244 -23.69 -35.12 -7.43
CA MET A 244 -23.34 -33.80 -7.97
C MET A 244 -23.36 -32.73 -6.87
N LYS A 245 -24.38 -32.76 -6.01
CA LYS A 245 -24.49 -31.83 -4.88
C LYS A 245 -23.33 -32.01 -3.88
N GLU A 246 -22.99 -33.26 -3.54
CA GLU A 246 -21.83 -33.56 -2.69
C GLU A 246 -20.51 -33.03 -3.28
N GLN A 247 -20.33 -33.15 -4.60
CA GLN A 247 -19.13 -32.65 -5.28
C GLN A 247 -19.02 -31.12 -5.19
N VAL A 248 -20.13 -30.40 -5.42
CA VAL A 248 -20.18 -28.93 -5.31
C VAL A 248 -19.87 -28.49 -3.88
N LEU A 249 -20.52 -29.10 -2.89
CA LEU A 249 -20.30 -28.79 -1.47
C LEU A 249 -18.85 -29.08 -1.04
N ARG A 250 -18.28 -30.20 -1.49
CA ARG A 250 -16.88 -30.53 -1.23
C ARG A 250 -15.94 -29.49 -1.82
N GLY A 251 -16.17 -29.07 -3.06
CA GLY A 251 -15.40 -28.01 -3.71
C GLY A 251 -15.46 -26.68 -2.94
N PHE A 252 -16.65 -26.31 -2.48
CA PHE A 252 -16.85 -25.13 -1.63
C PHE A 252 -16.06 -25.23 -0.32
N LYS A 253 -16.17 -26.37 0.38
CA LYS A 253 -15.48 -26.62 1.65
C LYS A 253 -13.97 -26.63 1.50
N THR A 254 -13.44 -27.24 0.44
CA THR A 254 -12.00 -27.26 0.15
C THR A 254 -11.49 -25.85 -0.13
N GLY A 255 -12.24 -25.02 -0.86
CA GLY A 255 -11.87 -23.63 -1.10
C GLY A 255 -11.83 -22.81 0.20
N LEU A 256 -12.88 -22.90 1.02
CA LEU A 256 -12.98 -22.16 2.28
C LEU A 256 -11.97 -22.60 3.36
N ASN A 257 -11.66 -23.90 3.43
CA ASN A 257 -10.69 -24.46 4.38
C ASN A 257 -9.27 -24.59 3.80
N ASN A 258 -8.95 -23.86 2.73
CA ASN A 258 -7.60 -23.87 2.19
C ASN A 258 -6.64 -23.13 3.12
N ASP A 259 -5.81 -23.89 3.84
CA ASP A 259 -4.82 -23.40 4.80
C ASP A 259 -3.65 -22.66 4.14
N LYS A 260 -3.46 -22.85 2.84
CA LYS A 260 -2.45 -22.12 2.05
C LYS A 260 -2.89 -20.72 1.64
N GLN A 261 -4.17 -20.40 1.79
CA GLN A 261 -4.72 -19.09 1.43
C GLN A 261 -4.79 -18.17 2.64
N ASN A 262 -4.37 -16.92 2.45
CA ASN A 262 -4.61 -15.87 3.44
C ASN A 262 -6.08 -15.41 3.40
N VAL A 263 -6.44 -14.57 4.36
CA VAL A 263 -7.83 -14.09 4.56
C VAL A 263 -8.35 -13.38 3.32
N ASP A 264 -7.57 -12.48 2.72
CA ASP A 264 -7.94 -11.76 1.50
C ASP A 264 -8.26 -12.70 0.34
N GLN A 265 -7.45 -13.76 0.16
CA GLN A 265 -7.68 -14.74 -0.90
C GLN A 265 -8.96 -15.54 -0.67
N ILE A 266 -9.28 -15.85 0.59
CA ILE A 266 -10.53 -16.54 0.95
C ILE A 266 -11.72 -15.61 0.76
N ILE A 267 -11.62 -14.35 1.16
CA ILE A 267 -12.64 -13.33 0.90
C ILE A 267 -12.90 -13.23 -0.60
N SER A 268 -11.86 -13.13 -1.42
CA SER A 268 -11.99 -13.07 -2.88
C SER A 268 -12.62 -14.33 -3.46
N PHE A 269 -12.29 -15.52 -2.92
CA PHE A 269 -12.94 -16.77 -3.30
C PHE A 269 -14.44 -16.74 -3.00
N LEU A 270 -14.84 -16.27 -1.81
CA LEU A 270 -16.23 -16.19 -1.39
C LEU A 270 -17.01 -15.09 -2.11
N ALA A 271 -16.41 -13.93 -2.37
CA ALA A 271 -17.01 -12.82 -3.09
C ALA A 271 -17.36 -13.16 -4.56
N LYS A 272 -16.70 -14.18 -5.13
CA LYS A 272 -17.01 -14.70 -6.48
C LYS A 272 -18.17 -15.69 -6.50
N LYS A 273 -18.69 -16.10 -5.34
CA LYS A 273 -19.83 -17.02 -5.22
C LYS A 273 -21.13 -16.26 -5.33
N LYS A 274 -22.16 -16.92 -5.87
CA LYS A 274 -23.52 -16.39 -5.81
C LYS A 274 -24.07 -16.51 -4.38
N PRO A 275 -25.02 -15.64 -3.97
CA PRO A 275 -25.71 -15.80 -2.69
C PRO A 275 -26.28 -17.20 -2.47
N SER A 276 -26.83 -17.86 -3.51
CA SER A 276 -27.32 -19.23 -3.41
C SER A 276 -26.23 -20.27 -3.12
N GLU A 277 -25.01 -20.05 -3.63
CA GLU A 277 -23.87 -20.92 -3.34
C GLU A 277 -23.35 -20.73 -1.90
N LEU A 278 -23.44 -19.51 -1.37
CA LEU A 278 -23.12 -19.23 0.04
C LEU A 278 -24.19 -19.82 0.97
N GLU A 279 -25.48 -19.66 0.62
CA GLU A 279 -26.62 -20.26 1.32
C GLU A 279 -26.43 -21.78 1.46
N GLU A 280 -26.19 -22.45 0.32
CA GLU A 280 -26.03 -23.90 0.28
C GLU A 280 -24.71 -24.38 0.91
N GLY A 281 -23.61 -23.65 0.68
CA GLY A 281 -22.29 -24.04 1.17
C GLY A 281 -22.13 -23.90 2.69
N LEU A 282 -22.77 -22.88 3.27
CA LEU A 282 -22.68 -22.53 4.70
C LEU A 282 -23.89 -23.01 5.52
N GLY A 283 -25.00 -23.33 4.88
CA GLY A 283 -26.23 -23.72 5.57
C GLY A 283 -26.92 -22.57 6.30
N ILE A 284 -26.84 -21.36 5.76
CA ILE A 284 -27.45 -20.14 6.32
C ILE A 284 -28.74 -19.78 5.57
N SER A 285 -29.51 -18.81 6.08
CA SER A 285 -30.71 -18.33 5.37
C SER A 285 -30.33 -17.57 4.09
N LYS A 286 -31.25 -17.56 3.10
CA LYS A 286 -31.11 -16.79 1.86
C LYS A 286 -30.85 -15.29 2.10
N GLU A 287 -31.50 -14.72 3.11
CA GLU A 287 -31.32 -13.32 3.51
C GLU A 287 -29.89 -13.09 4.02
N ASN A 288 -29.44 -13.89 4.99
CA ASN A 288 -28.09 -13.82 5.52
C ASN A 288 -27.02 -14.05 4.44
N ALA A 289 -27.25 -14.96 3.50
CA ALA A 289 -26.34 -15.21 2.38
C ALA A 289 -26.23 -14.01 1.43
N THR A 290 -27.33 -13.27 1.23
CA THR A 290 -27.35 -12.07 0.39
C THR A 290 -26.59 -10.92 1.07
N GLU A 291 -26.82 -10.71 2.37
CA GLU A 291 -26.09 -9.71 3.15
C GLU A 291 -24.59 -10.03 3.24
N LEU A 292 -24.24 -11.29 3.54
CA LEU A 292 -22.86 -11.76 3.57
C LEU A 292 -22.16 -11.55 2.23
N HIS A 293 -22.83 -11.84 1.11
CA HIS A 293 -22.28 -11.59 -0.22
C HIS A 293 -21.97 -10.09 -0.43
N GLY A 294 -22.88 -9.20 -0.03
CA GLY A 294 -22.66 -7.74 -0.11
C GLY A 294 -21.43 -7.29 0.68
N LEU A 295 -21.28 -7.78 1.91
CA LEU A 295 -20.08 -7.52 2.72
C LEU A 295 -18.81 -8.05 2.07
N LEU A 296 -18.82 -9.29 1.57
CA LEU A 296 -17.64 -9.90 0.93
C LEU A 296 -17.18 -9.11 -0.30
N GLN A 297 -18.12 -8.56 -1.08
CA GLN A 297 -17.77 -7.68 -2.20
C GLN A 297 -17.11 -6.38 -1.74
N GLN A 298 -17.58 -5.79 -0.64
CA GLN A 298 -16.97 -4.59 -0.07
C GLN A 298 -15.56 -4.88 0.45
N LEU A 299 -15.36 -6.01 1.14
CA LEU A 299 -14.05 -6.44 1.64
C LEU A 299 -13.06 -6.75 0.50
N ASP A 300 -13.49 -7.42 -0.57
CA ASP A 300 -12.66 -7.73 -1.74
C ASP A 300 -12.23 -6.46 -2.51
N SER A 301 -13.05 -5.40 -2.48
CA SER A 301 -12.74 -4.14 -3.19
C SER A 301 -11.60 -3.33 -2.56
N LYS A 302 -11.32 -3.55 -1.27
CA LYS A 302 -10.31 -2.86 -0.43
C LYS A 302 -10.46 -1.33 -0.38
N THR A 303 -10.02 -0.71 0.71
CA THR A 303 -10.19 0.74 0.91
C THR A 303 -9.30 1.26 2.03
N ALA A 304 -8.83 2.50 1.90
CA ALA A 304 -8.19 3.24 2.97
C ALA A 304 -9.04 4.39 3.54
N SER A 305 -10.30 4.49 3.11
CA SER A 305 -11.25 5.43 3.71
C SER A 305 -11.67 4.93 5.09
N ILE A 306 -11.41 5.75 6.12
CA ILE A 306 -11.70 5.45 7.53
C ILE A 306 -13.19 5.12 7.70
N ASP A 307 -14.10 5.94 7.17
CA ASP A 307 -15.54 5.73 7.28
C ASP A 307 -15.95 4.36 6.73
N LYS A 308 -15.38 3.96 5.59
CA LYS A 308 -15.65 2.64 4.98
C LYS A 308 -15.02 1.49 5.77
N LEU A 309 -13.84 1.67 6.35
CA LEU A 309 -13.21 0.66 7.20
C LEU A 309 -14.08 0.38 8.43
N GLN A 310 -14.55 1.44 9.09
CA GLN A 310 -15.44 1.36 10.25
C GLN A 310 -16.81 0.77 9.88
N GLU A 311 -17.38 1.16 8.74
CA GLU A 311 -18.62 0.57 8.21
C GLU A 311 -18.45 -0.94 7.99
N ASN A 312 -17.41 -1.36 7.27
CA ASN A 312 -17.13 -2.78 7.02
C ASN A 312 -16.93 -3.56 8.34
N ALA A 313 -16.22 -2.99 9.30
CA ALA A 313 -16.00 -3.61 10.61
C ALA A 313 -17.33 -3.81 11.36
N ARG A 314 -18.24 -2.83 11.30
CA ARG A 314 -19.58 -2.94 11.89
C ARG A 314 -20.45 -3.97 11.17
N LEU A 315 -20.40 -4.01 9.84
CA LEU A 315 -21.13 -5.00 9.04
C LEU A 315 -20.65 -6.42 9.33
N ILE A 316 -19.35 -6.63 9.56
CA ILE A 316 -18.83 -7.93 10.03
C ILE A 316 -19.51 -8.32 11.35
N ASP A 317 -19.60 -7.43 12.34
CA ASP A 317 -20.21 -7.74 13.64
C ASP A 317 -21.71 -8.07 13.51
N GLU A 318 -22.43 -7.31 12.68
CA GLU A 318 -23.86 -7.52 12.42
C GLU A 318 -24.10 -8.89 11.76
N ILE A 319 -23.37 -9.19 10.68
CA ILE A 319 -23.51 -10.45 9.95
C ILE A 319 -23.08 -11.64 10.83
N SER A 320 -21.97 -11.51 11.57
CA SER A 320 -21.49 -12.55 12.51
C SER A 320 -22.57 -12.92 13.52
N THR A 321 -23.30 -11.92 14.04
CA THR A 321 -24.42 -12.12 14.96
C THR A 321 -25.57 -12.86 14.29
N LYS A 322 -25.96 -12.43 13.08
CA LYS A 322 -27.08 -13.03 12.33
C LYS A 322 -26.82 -14.49 11.92
N ILE A 323 -25.57 -14.85 11.64
CA ILE A 323 -25.19 -16.22 11.25
C ILE A 323 -24.85 -17.14 12.42
N GLY A 324 -24.99 -16.67 13.66
CA GLY A 324 -25.15 -17.54 14.83
C GLY A 324 -24.02 -17.57 15.86
N ARG A 325 -23.21 -16.51 16.02
CA ARG A 325 -22.32 -16.35 17.20
C ARG A 325 -22.22 -14.89 17.66
N GLU A 326 -21.91 -14.68 18.95
CA GLU A 326 -21.59 -13.34 19.47
C GLU A 326 -20.42 -12.69 18.70
N PRO A 327 -20.44 -11.37 18.48
CA PRO A 327 -19.32 -10.63 17.89
C PRO A 327 -18.01 -10.89 18.64
N ILE A 328 -16.89 -10.94 17.93
CA ILE A 328 -15.57 -11.02 18.56
C ILE A 328 -15.31 -9.68 19.25
N LYS A 329 -15.36 -9.68 20.59
CA LYS A 329 -15.01 -8.52 21.41
C LYS A 329 -13.50 -8.37 21.41
N HIS A 330 -13.00 -7.20 21.03
CA HIS A 330 -11.61 -6.84 21.24
C HIS A 330 -11.52 -6.06 22.55
N ASP A 331 -10.85 -6.62 23.55
CA ASP A 331 -10.06 -5.82 24.47
C ASP A 331 -8.65 -5.84 23.88
N HIS A 332 -8.10 -4.69 23.53
CA HIS A 332 -6.67 -4.32 23.59
C HIS A 332 -6.46 -3.06 22.76
N VAL A 333 -6.19 -1.97 23.47
CA VAL A 333 -5.58 -0.76 22.95
C VAL A 333 -4.20 -1.17 22.43
N ILE A 334 -4.01 -1.15 21.11
CA ILE A 334 -2.67 -1.19 20.52
C ILE A 334 -2.09 0.20 20.78
N THR A 335 -1.47 0.39 21.94
CA THR A 335 -0.43 1.40 22.10
C THR A 335 0.72 0.97 21.22
N MET A 336 1.00 1.74 20.17
CA MET A 336 2.27 1.64 19.46
C MET A 336 3.38 1.86 20.49
N VAL A 337 4.14 0.81 20.76
CA VAL A 337 5.41 0.94 21.46
C VAL A 337 6.29 1.73 20.50
N GLU A 338 6.57 2.98 20.86
CA GLU A 338 7.69 3.73 20.28
C GLU A 338 8.92 2.83 20.40
N GLU A 339 9.60 2.55 19.28
CA GLU A 339 10.91 1.92 19.31
C GLU A 339 11.85 2.81 20.12
N GLU A 340 12.06 2.47 21.39
CA GLU A 340 13.21 2.96 22.13
C GLU A 340 14.46 2.39 21.44
N ASN A 341 15.19 3.30 20.80
CA ASN A 341 16.57 3.12 20.41
C ASN A 341 17.39 2.68 21.64
N ASP A 342 17.62 1.37 21.80
CA ASP A 342 18.63 0.89 22.72
C ASP A 342 19.99 0.91 22.02
N ASP A 343 20.68 2.00 22.34
CA ASP A 343 22.03 2.35 21.97
C ASP A 343 23.03 1.29 22.48
N ILE A 344 23.87 0.91 21.55
CA ILE A 344 25.13 0.17 21.62
C ILE A 344 25.82 0.26 23.01
N ARG A 345 26.07 -0.91 23.63
CA ARG A 345 27.26 -1.13 24.47
C ARG A 345 28.02 -2.35 24.01
N TYR A 346 29.05 -2.12 23.19
CA TYR A 346 30.18 -3.06 23.07
C TYR A 346 30.94 -3.09 24.40
N GLY A 347 31.03 -4.27 24.99
CA GLY A 347 32.03 -4.58 26.00
C GLY A 347 32.62 -5.94 25.68
N PHE A 348 33.81 -5.96 25.09
CA PHE A 348 34.94 -6.84 25.41
C PHE A 348 36.22 -6.28 24.77
#